data_AF-A0A7J3IZD9-F1
#
_entry.id   AF-A0A7J3IZD9-F1
#
_cell.length_a   1.000
_cell.length_b   1.000
_cell.length_c   1.000
_cell.angle_alpha   90.00
_cell.angle_beta   90.00
_cell.angle_gamma   90.00
#
_symmetry.space_group_name_H-M   'P 1'
#
loop_
_entity.id
_entity.type
_entity.pdbx_description
1 polymer ?
#
loop_
_entity_poly.entity_id
_entity_poly.type
_entity_poly.pdbx_seq_one_letter_code
_entity_poly.pdbx_strand_id
1 'polypeptide(L)'
;MVEKEDPVKLHKEGNRLYELGKYAEAMENFLKAAVLYEKAQNFFDATYSLFKAGECSFILGKYEEAAETFMKSAELSFEKGYDRFGVSALEYARDCYKSLNKFEKAEELNKKIKDIKAKLEEML
;
A
#
# COMPACT_ATOMS: atom_id res chain seq x y z
N MET A 1 22.38 22.59 -7.53
CA MET A 1 20.97 22.34 -7.87
C MET A 1 20.63 20.98 -7.29
N VAL A 2 19.66 20.90 -6.36
CA VAL A 2 19.15 19.59 -5.92
C VAL A 2 18.37 19.03 -7.10
N GLU A 3 18.81 17.92 -7.68
CA GLU A 3 18.00 17.20 -8.67
C GLU A 3 16.65 16.92 -8.01
N LYS A 4 15.57 17.46 -8.59
CA LYS A 4 14.22 17.06 -8.17
C LYS A 4 14.09 15.59 -8.55
N GLU A 5 14.00 14.72 -7.54
CA GLU A 5 13.70 13.31 -7.75
C GLU A 5 12.38 13.20 -8.54
N ASP A 6 12.38 12.42 -9.63
CA ASP A 6 11.22 12.17 -10.48
C ASP A 6 10.46 10.93 -9.94
N PRO A 7 9.19 11.08 -9.51
CA PRO A 7 8.41 9.95 -8.99
C PRO A 7 8.29 8.79 -9.98
N VAL A 8 8.22 9.08 -11.29
CA VAL A 8 8.11 8.04 -12.33
C VAL A 8 9.39 7.23 -12.43
N LYS A 9 10.55 7.88 -12.32
CA LYS A 9 11.86 7.21 -12.33
C LYS A 9 12.02 6.33 -11.08
N LEU A 10 11.71 6.87 -9.89
CA LEU A 10 11.76 6.12 -8.63
C LEU A 10 10.83 4.91 -8.65
N HIS A 11 9.59 5.07 -9.10
CA HIS A 11 8.63 3.98 -9.25
C HIS A 11 9.18 2.90 -10.18
N LYS A 12 9.63 3.25 -11.39
CA LYS A 12 10.19 2.27 -12.34
C LYS A 12 11.38 1.51 -11.77
N GLU A 13 12.26 2.22 -11.06
CA GLU A 13 13.39 1.60 -10.38
C GLU A 13 12.92 0.65 -9.26
N GLY A 14 11.94 1.07 -8.46
CA GLY A 14 11.31 0.25 -7.43
C GLY A 14 10.75 -1.06 -8.00
N ASN A 15 10.05 -1.00 -9.14
CA ASN A 15 9.56 -2.21 -9.82
C ASN A 15 10.71 -3.13 -10.25
N ARG A 16 11.75 -2.59 -10.87
CA ARG A 16 12.93 -3.37 -11.27
C ARG A 16 13.59 -4.05 -10.08
N LEU A 17 13.78 -3.33 -8.97
CA LEU A 17 14.37 -3.86 -7.75
C LEU A 17 13.48 -4.94 -7.12
N TYR A 18 12.16 -4.75 -7.15
CA TYR A 18 11.18 -5.73 -6.69
C TYR A 18 11.30 -7.05 -7.47
N GLU A 19 11.37 -6.96 -8.81
CA GLU A 19 11.55 -8.13 -9.69
C GLU A 19 12.89 -8.85 -9.45
N LEU A 20 13.93 -8.10 -9.05
CA LEU A 20 15.24 -8.65 -8.67
C LEU A 20 15.29 -9.20 -7.23
N GLY A 21 14.18 -9.16 -6.48
CA GLY A 21 14.12 -9.60 -5.09
C GLY A 21 14.80 -8.66 -4.09
N LYS A 22 15.18 -7.45 -4.52
CA LYS A 22 15.80 -6.42 -3.69
C LYS A 22 14.74 -5.60 -2.96
N TYR A 23 13.95 -6.26 -2.13
CA TYR A 23 12.74 -5.67 -1.55
C TYR A 23 13.00 -4.45 -0.66
N ALA A 24 14.13 -4.39 0.06
CA ALA A 24 14.45 -3.22 0.89
C ALA A 24 14.72 -1.96 0.03
N GLU A 25 15.53 -2.09 -1.01
CA GLU A 25 15.82 -1.00 -1.95
C GLU A 25 14.55 -0.60 -2.74
N ALA A 26 13.72 -1.58 -3.11
CA ALA A 26 12.45 -1.34 -3.79
C ALA A 26 11.47 -0.54 -2.91
N MET A 27 11.33 -0.94 -1.65
CA MET A 27 10.47 -0.27 -0.65
C MET A 27 10.83 1.21 -0.51
N GLU A 28 12.11 1.54 -0.37
CA GLU A 28 12.57 2.94 -0.27
C GLU A 28 12.19 3.76 -1.51
N ASN A 29 12.38 3.20 -2.71
CA ASN A 29 12.00 3.88 -3.95
C ASN A 29 10.49 4.11 -4.04
N PHE A 30 9.69 3.11 -3.69
CA PHE A 30 8.23 3.24 -3.69
C PHE A 30 7.73 4.26 -2.67
N LEU A 31 8.27 4.29 -1.45
CA LEU A 31 7.88 5.27 -0.43
C LEU A 31 8.21 6.70 -0.87
N LYS A 32 9.39 6.93 -1.46
CA LYS A 32 9.75 8.24 -2.03
C LYS A 32 8.84 8.62 -3.19
N ALA A 33 8.56 7.69 -4.10
CA ALA A 33 7.66 7.91 -5.22
C ALA A 33 6.25 8.29 -4.73
N ALA A 34 5.72 7.59 -3.73
CA ALA A 34 4.42 7.88 -3.13
C ALA A 34 4.30 9.34 -2.65
N VAL A 35 5.27 9.80 -1.85
CA VAL A 35 5.29 11.19 -1.34
C VAL A 35 5.31 12.21 -2.46
N LEU A 36 6.06 11.95 -3.53
CA LEU A 36 6.16 12.86 -4.68
C LEU A 36 4.89 12.85 -5.53
N TYR A 37 4.27 11.68 -5.74
CA TYR A 37 2.99 11.55 -6.42
C TYR A 37 1.86 12.24 -5.65
N GLU A 38 1.79 12.11 -4.33
CA GLU A 38 0.82 12.83 -3.50
C GLU A 38 0.97 14.35 -3.61
N LYS A 39 2.21 14.86 -3.55
CA LYS A 39 2.51 16.28 -3.76
C LYS A 39 2.10 16.78 -5.14
N ALA A 40 2.18 15.91 -6.15
CA ALA A 40 1.73 16.18 -7.50
C ALA A 40 0.22 15.93 -7.72
N GLN A 41 -0.52 15.59 -6.66
CA GLN A 41 -1.94 15.20 -6.71
C GLN A 41 -2.24 14.01 -7.63
N ASN A 42 -1.22 13.20 -7.95
CA ASN A 42 -1.39 11.93 -8.63
C ASN A 42 -1.64 10.83 -7.61
N PHE A 43 -2.83 10.84 -7.03
CA PHE A 43 -3.16 9.95 -5.91
C PHE A 43 -3.22 8.47 -6.32
N PHE A 44 -3.53 8.18 -7.59
CA PHE A 44 -3.54 6.82 -8.11
C PHE A 44 -2.15 6.17 -8.01
N ASP A 45 -1.12 6.83 -8.57
CA ASP A 45 0.24 6.30 -8.52
C ASP A 45 0.84 6.36 -7.12
N ALA A 46 0.42 7.33 -6.28
CA ALA A 46 0.76 7.34 -4.86
C ALA A 46 0.23 6.10 -4.14
N THR A 47 -1.04 5.77 -4.37
CA THR A 47 -1.69 4.58 -3.79
C THR A 47 -1.00 3.31 -4.23
N TYR A 48 -0.72 3.17 -5.53
CA TYR A 48 0.05 2.03 -6.05
C TYR A 48 1.42 1.92 -5.39
N SER A 49 2.15 3.03 -5.28
CA SER A 49 3.49 3.04 -4.70
C SER A 49 3.45 2.65 -3.21
N LEU A 50 2.49 3.16 -2.43
CA LEU A 50 2.29 2.71 -1.05
C LEU A 50 1.98 1.22 -0.97
N PHE A 51 1.09 0.71 -1.83
CA PHE A 51 0.76 -0.71 -1.88
C PHE A 51 2.01 -1.57 -2.13
N LYS A 52 2.82 -1.22 -3.13
CA LYS A 52 4.06 -1.93 -3.45
C LYS A 52 5.10 -1.84 -2.33
N ALA A 53 5.21 -0.71 -1.64
CA ALA A 53 6.05 -0.58 -0.46
C ALA A 53 5.58 -1.52 0.67
N GLY A 54 4.26 -1.60 0.90
CA GLY A 54 3.67 -2.54 1.85
C GLY A 54 3.98 -3.99 1.53
N GLU A 55 3.88 -4.39 0.25
CA GLU A 55 4.27 -5.74 -0.21
C GLU A 55 5.74 -6.04 0.09
N CYS A 56 6.63 -5.08 -0.16
CA CYS A 56 8.05 -5.23 0.16
C CYS A 56 8.25 -5.48 1.66
N SER A 57 7.65 -4.66 2.52
CA SER A 57 7.73 -4.81 3.98
C SER A 57 7.17 -6.16 4.43
N PHE A 58 6.06 -6.62 3.84
CA PHE A 58 5.46 -7.92 4.14
C PHE A 58 6.40 -9.08 3.79
N ILE A 59 7.00 -9.06 2.60
CA ILE A 59 7.96 -10.08 2.15
C ILE A 59 9.20 -10.11 3.06
N LEU A 60 9.64 -8.95 3.55
CA LEU A 60 10.75 -8.82 4.48
C LEU A 60 10.39 -9.22 5.93
N GLY A 61 9.15 -9.62 6.20
CA GLY A 61 8.68 -9.98 7.55
C GLY A 61 8.49 -8.79 8.48
N LYS A 62 8.51 -7.56 7.96
CA LYS A 62 8.29 -6.32 8.73
C LYS A 62 6.80 -6.03 8.85
N TYR A 63 6.07 -6.89 9.55
CA TYR A 63 4.62 -6.87 9.54
C TYR A 63 4.00 -5.61 10.15
N GLU A 64 4.61 -4.97 11.17
CA GLU A 64 4.12 -3.67 11.66
C GLU A 64 4.16 -2.59 10.57
N GLU A 65 5.33 -2.41 9.95
CA GLU A 65 5.56 -1.41 8.88
C GLU A 65 4.67 -1.69 7.66
N ALA A 66 4.54 -2.97 7.30
CA ALA A 66 3.64 -3.40 6.23
C ALA A 66 2.19 -3.03 6.53
N ALA A 67 1.68 -3.36 7.73
CA ALA A 67 0.30 -3.05 8.13
C ALA A 67 0.03 -1.54 8.07
N GLU A 68 0.94 -0.71 8.59
CA GLU A 68 0.80 0.75 8.53
C GLU A 68 0.79 1.28 7.10
N THR A 69 1.67 0.76 6.24
CA THR A 69 1.78 1.21 4.85
C THR A 69 0.58 0.77 4.02
N PHE A 70 0.09 -0.46 4.20
CA PHE A 70 -1.14 -0.92 3.57
C PHE A 70 -2.36 -0.15 4.04
N MET A 71 -2.46 0.19 5.34
CA MET A 71 -3.57 1.01 5.84
C MET A 71 -3.57 2.41 5.20
N LYS A 72 -2.42 3.04 5.03
CA LYS A 72 -2.29 4.32 4.30
C LYS A 72 -2.71 4.20 2.83
N SER A 73 -2.27 3.11 2.15
CA SER A 73 -2.71 2.82 0.79
C SER A 73 -4.23 2.66 0.71
N ALA A 74 -4.83 1.94 1.65
CA ALA A 74 -6.28 1.72 1.68
C ALA A 74 -7.03 3.04 1.91
N GLU A 75 -6.61 3.82 2.90
CA GLU A 75 -7.20 5.13 3.23
C GLU A 75 -7.21 6.07 2.02
N LEU A 76 -6.05 6.23 1.36
CA LEU A 76 -5.94 7.09 0.18
C LEU A 76 -6.82 6.59 -0.98
N SER A 77 -6.89 5.27 -1.17
CA SER A 77 -7.75 4.65 -2.19
C SER A 77 -9.23 5.00 -1.98
N PHE A 78 -9.73 4.81 -0.77
CA PHE A 78 -11.13 5.09 -0.45
C PHE A 78 -11.43 6.60 -0.41
N GLU A 79 -10.52 7.44 0.08
CA GLU A 79 -10.71 8.89 0.12
C GLU A 79 -10.90 9.48 -1.29
N LYS A 80 -10.17 8.95 -2.28
CA LYS A 80 -10.22 9.44 -3.66
C LYS A 80 -11.19 8.67 -4.56
N GLY A 81 -11.91 7.70 -4.01
CA GLY A 81 -13.01 7.02 -4.69
C GLY A 81 -12.59 6.01 -5.75
N TYR A 82 -11.38 5.45 -5.67
CA TYR A 82 -10.98 4.29 -6.49
C TYR A 82 -10.73 3.08 -5.60
N ASP A 83 -11.24 1.91 -5.98
CA ASP A 83 -11.16 0.70 -5.13
C ASP A 83 -10.01 -0.25 -5.51
N ARG A 84 -9.30 0.01 -6.61
CA ARG A 84 -8.34 -0.95 -7.20
C ARG A 84 -7.32 -1.54 -6.21
N PHE A 85 -6.92 -0.79 -5.19
CA PHE A 85 -5.98 -1.23 -4.16
C PHE A 85 -6.57 -1.23 -2.74
N GLY A 86 -7.75 -0.65 -2.53
CA GLY A 86 -8.31 -0.39 -1.20
C GLY A 86 -8.57 -1.68 -0.42
N VAL A 87 -9.41 -2.54 -0.97
CA VAL A 87 -9.76 -3.83 -0.35
C VAL A 87 -8.53 -4.73 -0.21
N SER A 88 -7.73 -4.87 -1.27
CA SER A 88 -6.52 -5.72 -1.25
C SER A 88 -5.52 -5.25 -0.18
N ALA A 89 -5.34 -3.94 -0.01
CA ALA A 89 -4.46 -3.40 1.03
C ALA A 89 -5.00 -3.72 2.43
N LEU A 90 -6.31 -3.62 2.68
CA LEU A 90 -6.89 -4.03 3.95
C LEU A 90 -6.70 -5.54 4.22
N GLU A 91 -6.81 -6.38 3.19
CA GLU A 91 -6.58 -7.83 3.32
C GLU A 91 -5.12 -8.13 3.72
N TYR A 92 -4.15 -7.47 3.10
CA TYR A 92 -2.74 -7.59 3.50
C TYR A 92 -2.48 -7.03 4.91
N ALA A 93 -3.05 -5.89 5.27
CA ALA A 93 -2.92 -5.34 6.63
C ALA A 93 -3.49 -6.31 7.68
N ARG A 94 -4.61 -6.97 7.39
CA ARG A 94 -5.17 -8.03 8.23
C ARG A 94 -4.20 -9.19 8.38
N ASP A 95 -3.58 -9.65 7.29
CA ASP A 95 -2.67 -10.78 7.34
C ASP A 95 -1.34 -10.44 8.04
N CYS A 96 -0.91 -9.17 7.99
CA CYS A 96 0.13 -8.65 8.87
C CYS A 96 -0.27 -8.77 10.34
N TYR A 97 -1.47 -8.32 10.72
CA TYR A 97 -1.94 -8.43 12.11
C TYR A 97 -2.06 -9.87 12.60
N LYS A 98 -2.47 -10.82 11.75
CA LYS A 98 -2.44 -12.25 12.08
C LYS A 98 -1.01 -12.73 12.35
N SER A 99 -0.06 -12.35 11.49
CA SER A 99 1.37 -12.70 11.66
C SER A 99 1.97 -12.14 12.96
N LEU A 100 1.39 -11.04 13.46
CA LEU A 100 1.76 -10.39 14.72
C LEU A 100 0.96 -10.88 15.93
N ASN A 101 0.07 -11.86 15.77
CA ASN A 101 -0.87 -12.32 16.79
C ASN A 101 -1.80 -11.21 17.35
N LYS A 102 -2.02 -10.14 16.58
CA LYS A 102 -2.94 -9.02 16.90
C LYS A 102 -4.35 -9.37 16.41
N PHE A 103 -4.93 -10.43 16.96
CA PHE A 103 -6.18 -11.01 16.46
C PHE A 103 -7.38 -10.08 16.55
N GLU A 104 -7.47 -9.20 17.56
CA GLU A 104 -8.57 -8.23 17.63
C GLU A 104 -8.57 -7.29 16.42
N LYS A 105 -7.39 -6.76 16.06
CA LYS A 105 -7.24 -5.87 14.89
C LYS A 105 -7.53 -6.60 13.57
N ALA A 106 -7.12 -7.86 13.45
CA ALA A 106 -7.43 -8.66 12.27
C ALA A 106 -8.95 -8.87 12.11
N GLU A 107 -9.67 -9.08 13.21
CA GLU A 107 -11.12 -9.26 13.20
C GLU A 107 -11.87 -7.95 12.91
N GLU A 108 -11.39 -6.81 13.41
CA GLU A 108 -11.89 -5.49 13.01
C GLU A 108 -11.76 -5.28 11.49
N LEU A 109 -10.61 -5.64 10.91
CA LEU A 109 -10.41 -5.56 9.47
C LEU A 109 -11.28 -6.54 8.68
N ASN A 110 -11.52 -7.76 9.18
CA ASN A 110 -12.46 -8.70 8.54
C ASN A 110 -13.85 -8.09 8.39
N LYS A 111 -14.38 -7.48 9.47
CA LYS A 111 -15.68 -6.81 9.46
C LYS A 111 -15.69 -5.66 8.47
N LYS A 112 -14.67 -4.78 8.53
CA LYS A 112 -14.53 -3.64 7.62
C LYS A 112 -14.49 -4.06 6.15
N ILE A 113 -13.70 -5.09 5.81
CA ILE A 113 -13.60 -5.61 4.44
C ILE A 113 -14.95 -6.14 3.95
N LYS A 114 -15.66 -6.90 4.80
CA LYS A 114 -16.98 -7.44 4.47
C LYS A 114 -17.99 -6.32 4.19
N ASP A 115 -18.02 -5.29 5.04
CA ASP A 115 -18.94 -4.16 4.88
C ASP A 115 -18.65 -3.35 3.61
N ILE A 116 -17.37 -3.18 3.26
CA ILE A 116 -16.97 -2.48 2.02
C ILE A 116 -17.39 -3.29 0.79
N LYS A 117 -17.11 -4.61 0.77
CA LYS A 117 -17.49 -5.48 -0.36
C LYS A 117 -19.00 -5.50 -0.58
N ALA A 118 -19.80 -5.60 0.48
CA ALA A 118 -21.26 -5.54 0.39
C ALA A 118 -21.75 -4.23 -0.23
N LYS A 119 -21.21 -3.09 0.20
CA LYS A 119 -21.55 -1.78 -0.39
C LYS A 119 -21.17 -1.67 -1.86
N LEU A 120 -20.03 -2.24 -2.27
CA LEU A 120 -19.60 -2.24 -3.66
C LEU A 120 -20.51 -3.10 -4.54
N GLU A 121 -20.95 -4.26 -4.04
CA GLU A 121 -21.90 -5.13 -4.73
C GLU A 121 -23.27 -4.47 -4.92
N GLU A 122 -23.74 -3.69 -3.95
CA GLU A 122 -25.00 -2.93 -4.04
C GLU A 122 -24.97 -1.78 -5.07
N MET A 123 -23.78 -1.37 -5.52
CA MET A 123 -23.60 -0.28 -6.50
C MET A 123 -23.49 -0.76 -7.96
N LEU A 124 -23.52 -2.08 -8.20
CA LEU A 124 -23.49 -2.72 -9.52
C LEU A 124 -24.91 -2.98 -10.05
#